data_AF-A0A838DRM4-F1
#
_entry.id   AF-A0A838DRM4-F1
#
_cell.length_a   1.000
_cell.length_b   1.000
_cell.length_c   1.000
_cell.angle_alpha   90.00
_cell.angle_beta   90.00
_cell.angle_gamma   90.00
#
_symmetry.space_group_name_H-M   'P 1'
#
loop_
_entity.id
_entity.type
_entity.pdbx_description
1 polymer ?
#
loop_
_entity_poly.entity_id
_entity_poly.type
_entity_poly.pdbx_seq_one_letter_code
_entity_poly.pdbx_strand_id
1 'polypeptide(L)' 'MIPEDLQARLSARGITTFDEVELRQALEAHCETYTLIKLANWPARRWKCRYRLLMGEHIYDAQSVAEAYARGLLAIPGA' A
#
# COMPACT_ATOMS: atom_id res chain seq x y z
N MET A 1 -5.83 -9.15 -3.73
CA MET A 1 -7.02 -8.96 -2.87
C MET A 1 -6.52 -8.35 -1.57
N ILE A 2 -7.14 -7.27 -1.14
CA ILE A 2 -6.74 -6.52 0.06
C ILE A 2 -7.36 -7.22 1.28
N PRO A 3 -6.63 -7.43 2.39
CA PRO A 3 -7.19 -8.01 3.61
C PRO A 3 -8.41 -7.22 4.13
N GLU A 4 -9.41 -7.90 4.68
CA GLU A 4 -10.66 -7.27 5.16
C GLU A 4 -10.42 -6.25 6.27
N ASP A 5 -9.44 -6.49 7.16
CA ASP A 5 -9.05 -5.53 8.20
C ASP A 5 -8.53 -4.22 7.59
N LEU A 6 -7.80 -4.33 6.48
CA LEU A 6 -7.22 -3.21 5.78
C LEU A 6 -8.30 -2.43 5.02
N GLN A 7 -9.27 -3.14 4.42
CA GLN A 7 -10.46 -2.52 3.82
C GLN A 7 -11.27 -1.74 4.85
N ALA A 8 -11.54 -2.33 6.03
CA ALA A 8 -12.28 -1.65 7.09
C ALA A 8 -11.59 -0.36 7.56
N ARG A 9 -10.26 -0.38 7.70
CA ARG A 9 -9.48 0.81 8.08
C ARG A 9 -9.49 1.90 7.01
N LEU A 10 -9.48 1.53 5.73
CA LEU A 10 -9.61 2.48 4.62
C LEU A 10 -11.03 3.07 4.57
N SER A 11 -12.06 2.25 4.74
CA SER A 11 -13.46 2.72 4.78
C SER A 11 -13.71 3.67 5.95
N ALA A 12 -13.05 3.47 7.10
CA ALA A 12 -13.10 4.42 8.22
C ALA A 12 -12.53 5.81 7.87
N ARG A 13 -11.74 5.92 6.79
CA ARG A 13 -11.22 7.18 6.25
C ARG A 13 -11.99 7.69 5.03
N GLY A 14 -13.10 7.03 4.67
CA GLY A 14 -13.92 7.39 3.51
C GLY A 14 -13.47 6.78 2.18
N ILE A 15 -12.45 5.92 2.20
CA ILE A 15 -11.98 5.22 1.00
C ILE A 15 -12.77 3.91 0.85
N THR A 16 -13.65 3.87 -0.15
CA THR A 16 -14.56 2.73 -0.41
C THR A 16 -14.21 1.93 -1.67
N THR A 17 -13.25 2.42 -2.47
CA THR A 17 -12.69 1.72 -3.62
C THR A 17 -11.37 1.05 -3.25
N PHE A 18 -11.21 -0.20 -3.69
CA PHE A 18 -10.06 -1.04 -3.34
C PHE A 18 -9.31 -1.54 -4.57
N ASP A 19 -9.60 -0.98 -5.74
CA ASP A 19 -8.85 -1.26 -6.94
C ASP A 19 -7.48 -0.57 -6.90
N GLU A 20 -6.55 -1.13 -7.65
CA GLU A 20 -5.18 -0.66 -7.66
C GLU A 20 -5.04 0.78 -8.18
N VAL A 21 -5.85 1.18 -9.16
CA VAL A 21 -5.71 2.46 -9.85
C VAL A 21 -6.20 3.60 -8.98
N GLU A 22 -7.38 3.47 -8.38
CA GLU A 22 -7.95 4.46 -7.46
C GLU A 22 -7.06 4.60 -6.22
N LEU A 23 -6.57 3.49 -5.66
CA LEU A 23 -5.65 3.54 -4.51
C LEU A 23 -4.32 4.22 -4.85
N ARG A 24 -3.80 4.02 -6.06
CA ARG A 24 -2.60 4.73 -6.54
C ARG A 24 -2.86 6.23 -6.67
N GLN A 25 -3.98 6.60 -7.29
CA GLN A 25 -4.35 8.01 -7.48
C GLN A 25 -4.57 8.73 -6.15
N ALA A 26 -5.28 8.10 -5.21
CA ALA A 26 -5.44 8.61 -3.86
C ALA A 26 -4.09 8.76 -3.17
N LEU A 27 -3.19 7.79 -3.29
CA LEU A 27 -1.84 7.89 -2.70
C LEU A 27 -1.06 9.06 -3.30
N GLU A 28 -1.09 9.22 -4.62
CA GLU A 28 -0.42 10.30 -5.36
C GLU A 28 -0.96 11.70 -5.01
N ALA A 29 -2.22 11.80 -4.60
CA ALA A 29 -2.81 13.06 -4.14
C ALA A 29 -2.23 13.54 -2.79
N HIS A 30 -1.67 12.62 -1.98
CA HIS A 30 -1.19 12.91 -0.63
C HIS A 30 0.31 12.65 -0.42
N CYS A 31 0.95 11.91 -1.32
CA CYS A 31 2.37 11.55 -1.25
C CYS A 31 3.08 11.88 -2.56
N GLU A 32 3.94 12.90 -2.50
CA GLU A 32 4.69 13.39 -3.66
C GLU A 32 5.73 12.38 -4.17
N THR A 33 6.26 11.51 -3.30
CA THR A 33 7.29 10.54 -3.69
C THR A 33 7.14 9.22 -2.98
N TYR A 34 6.98 8.16 -3.77
CA TYR A 34 7.02 6.78 -3.31
C TYR A 34 7.78 5.89 -4.30
N THR A 35 8.24 4.73 -3.84
CA THR A 35 8.80 3.70 -4.71
C THR A 35 8.16 2.36 -4.42
N LEU A 36 7.47 1.81 -5.42
CA LEU A 36 6.96 0.44 -5.36
C LEU A 36 8.02 -0.53 -5.85
N ILE A 37 8.42 -1.45 -4.98
CA ILE A 37 9.45 -2.45 -5.25
C ILE A 37 8.77 -3.81 -5.34
N LYS A 38 8.85 -4.45 -6.50
CA LYS A 38 8.50 -5.87 -6.67
C LYS A 38 9.69 -6.74 -6.31
N LEU A 39 9.50 -7.65 -5.37
CA LEU A 39 10.58 -8.51 -4.88
C LEU A 39 10.82 -9.69 -5.81
N ALA A 40 12.10 -10.05 -5.98
CA ALA A 40 12.47 -11.33 -6.55
C ALA A 40 12.03 -12.49 -5.63
N ASN A 41 12.01 -13.71 -6.16
CA ASN A 41 11.49 -14.88 -5.42
C ASN A 41 12.20 -15.16 -4.09
N TRP A 42 13.53 -15.00 -4.03
CA TRP A 42 14.29 -15.23 -2.79
C TRP A 42 13.97 -14.21 -1.68
N PRO A 43 14.07 -12.89 -1.91
CA PRO A 43 13.70 -11.91 -0.87
C PRO A 43 12.22 -11.99 -0.50
N ALA A 44 11.33 -12.30 -1.46
CA ALA A 44 9.92 -12.47 -1.18
C ALA A 44 9.64 -13.61 -0.17
N ARG A 45 10.36 -14.74 -0.29
CA ARG A 45 10.28 -15.84 0.68
C ARG A 45 10.88 -15.45 2.03
N ARG A 46 12.03 -14.76 2.03
CA ARG A 46 12.72 -14.33 3.26
C ARG A 46 11.87 -13.37 4.09
N TRP A 47 11.26 -12.39 3.44
CA TRP A 47 10.47 -11.34 4.10
C TRP A 47 8.98 -11.65 4.19
N LYS A 48 8.54 -12.75 3.58
CA LYS A 48 7.13 -13.18 3.55
C LYS A 48 6.20 -12.14 2.92
N CYS A 49 6.69 -11.35 1.96
CA CYS A 49 5.92 -10.36 1.20
C CYS A 49 6.35 -10.39 -0.28
N ARG A 50 5.54 -9.85 -1.20
CA ARG A 50 5.87 -9.81 -2.64
C ARG A 50 6.23 -8.41 -3.12
N TYR A 51 5.72 -7.41 -2.42
CA TYR A 51 5.87 -6.00 -2.74
C TYR A 51 6.28 -5.23 -1.49
N ARG A 52 7.05 -4.17 -1.71
CA ARG A 52 7.37 -3.17 -0.70
C ARG A 52 7.06 -1.79 -1.25
N LEU A 53 6.40 -0.97 -0.45
CA LEU A 53 6.23 0.45 -0.75
C LEU A 53 7.18 1.24 0.15
N LEU A 54 8.10 1.98 -0.45
CA LEU A 54 8.94 2.95 0.24
C LEU A 54 8.27 4.32 0.15
N MET A 55 8.02 4.96 1.29
CA MET A 55 7.56 6.35 1.39
C MET A 55 8.35 7.06 2.49
N GLY A 56 9.10 8.10 2.12
CA GLY A 56 10.04 8.74 3.03
C GLY A 56 11.04 7.71 3.60
N GLU A 57 11.10 7.62 4.93
CA GLU A 57 11.98 6.67 5.63
C GLU A 57 11.29 5.33 5.98
N HIS A 58 10.05 5.14 5.55
CA HIS A 58 9.24 3.98 5.92
C HIS A 58 9.05 2.99 4.77
N ILE A 59 9.08 1.70 5.10
CA ILE A 59 8.82 0.59 4.18
C ILE A 59 7.59 -0.17 4.64
N TYR A 60 6.65 -0.39 3.71
CA TYR A 60 5.42 -1.16 3.93
C TYR A 60 5.44 -2.45 3.14
N ASP A 61 5.40 -3.58 3.83
CA ASP A 61 5.34 -4.93 3.22
C ASP A 61 3.92 -5.24 2.74
N ALA A 62 3.79 -5.84 1.55
CA ALA A 62 2.50 -6.18 0.95
C ALA A 62 2.57 -7.45 0.07
N GLN A 63 1.42 -8.13 -0.11
CA GLN A 63 1.28 -9.29 -0.99
C GLN A 63 0.85 -8.94 -2.41
N SER A 64 0.23 -7.77 -2.61
CA SER A 64 -0.16 -7.25 -3.92
C SER A 64 0.07 -5.74 -3.99
N VAL A 65 0.11 -5.21 -5.22
CA VAL A 65 0.29 -3.77 -5.46
C VAL A 65 -0.78 -2.93 -4.76
N ALA A 66 -2.06 -3.30 -4.92
CA ALA A 66 -3.17 -2.63 -4.24
C ALA A 66 -3.03 -2.60 -2.70
N GLU A 67 -2.48 -3.67 -2.11
CA GLU A 67 -2.25 -3.71 -0.65
C GLU A 67 -1.11 -2.77 -0.26
N ALA A 68 -0.09 -2.63 -1.10
CA ALA A 68 1.01 -1.71 -0.89
C ALA A 68 0.50 -0.26 -0.84
N TYR A 69 -0.31 0.15 -1.81
CA TYR A 69 -0.92 1.49 -1.85
C TYR A 69 -1.89 1.73 -0.68
N ALA A 70 -2.72 0.73 -0.35
CA ALA A 70 -3.59 0.79 0.82
C ALA A 70 -2.81 1.03 2.13
N ARG A 71 -1.68 0.33 2.33
CA ARG A 71 -0.83 0.53 3.51
C ARG A 71 -0.18 1.93 3.52
N GLY A 72 0.24 2.41 2.35
CA GLY A 72 0.77 3.76 2.19
C GLY A 72 -0.25 4.83 2.57
N LEU A 73 -1.47 4.74 2.04
CA LEU A 73 -2.58 5.64 2.36
C LEU A 73 -2.87 5.68 3.87
N LEU A 74 -2.91 4.51 4.52
CA LEU A 74 -3.14 4.45 5.96
C LEU A 74 -1.99 5.04 6.80
N ALA A 75 -0.80 5.16 6.24
CA ALA A 75 0.33 5.77 6.93
C ALA A 75 0.34 7.30 6.82
N ILE A 76 -0.36 7.87 5.83
CA ILE A 76 -0.46 9.32 5.68
C ILE A 76 -1.50 9.86 6.67
N PRO A 77 -1.16 10.88 7.47
CA PRO A 77 -2.13 11.59 8.30
C PRO A 77 -3.09 12.40 7.43
N GLY A 78 -4.40 12.19 7.57
CA GLY A 78 -5.42 12.99 6.89
C GLY A 78 -5.70 12.63 5.43
N ALA A 79 -5.11 11.53 4.93
CA ALA A 79 -5.58 10.83 3.72
C ALA A 79 -6.85 10.02 4.01
#